data_AF-A0A927PJZ9-F1
#
_entry.id   AF-A0A927PJZ9-F1
#
_cell.length_a   1.000
_cell.length_b   1.000
_cell.length_c   1.000
_cell.angle_alpha   90.00
_cell.angle_beta   90.00
_cell.angle_gamma   90.00
#
_symmetry.space_group_name_H-M   'P 1'
#
loop_
_entity.id
_entity.type
_entity.pdbx_description
1 polymer ?
#
loop_
_entity_poly.entity_id
_entity_poly.type
_entity_poly.pdbx_seq_one_letter_code
_entity_poly.pdbx_strand_id
1 'polypeptide(L)'
;MSNNPDDRDKGLNTLLDEIKQELLSYINRRLRLIKLDSFEKLSISTSILGYGLIVFTIVGTILFFLFIGIAFFIGELLNSLAAGFGIMALFSLLVLLIVFMLRKGIKKSILNNTIKFLRKIDANEE
;
A
#
# COMPACT_ATOMS: atom_id res chain seq x y z
N MET A 1 -0.75 -14.88 -69.12
CA MET A 1 -1.07 -14.21 -67.84
C MET A 1 -0.04 -13.11 -67.60
N SER A 2 -0.43 -11.85 -67.78
CA SER A 2 0.42 -10.68 -67.49
C SER A 2 0.43 -10.45 -65.98
N ASN A 3 1.58 -10.61 -65.34
CA ASN A 3 1.75 -10.36 -63.91
C ASN A 3 2.16 -8.88 -63.76
N ASN A 4 1.16 -8.01 -63.68
CA ASN A 4 1.34 -6.56 -63.55
C ASN A 4 1.72 -6.20 -62.09
N PRO A 5 2.84 -5.52 -61.83
CA PRO A 5 3.27 -5.22 -60.46
C PRO A 5 2.29 -4.33 -59.68
N ASP A 6 1.55 -3.45 -60.35
CA ASP A 6 0.64 -2.44 -59.74
C ASP A 6 -0.60 -3.05 -59.02
N ASP A 7 -1.00 -4.28 -59.35
CA ASP A 7 -2.15 -4.95 -58.69
C ASP A 7 -1.77 -5.57 -57.34
N ARG A 8 -0.48 -5.89 -57.13
CA ARG A 8 0.00 -6.46 -55.86
C ARG A 8 0.05 -5.40 -54.78
N ASP A 9 0.42 -4.18 -55.16
CA ASP A 9 0.62 -3.05 -54.25
C ASP A 9 -0.72 -2.62 -53.63
N LYS A 10 -1.80 -2.60 -54.44
CA LYS A 10 -3.15 -2.28 -53.97
C LYS A 10 -3.70 -3.34 -53.03
N GLY A 11 -3.50 -4.62 -53.35
CA GLY A 11 -3.87 -5.73 -52.48
C GLY A 11 -3.16 -5.64 -51.12
N LEU A 12 -1.85 -5.41 -51.12
CA LEU A 12 -1.05 -5.29 -49.90
C LEU A 12 -1.48 -4.10 -49.03
N ASN A 13 -1.70 -2.93 -49.61
CA ASN A 13 -2.15 -1.75 -48.85
C ASN A 13 -3.53 -1.97 -48.21
N THR A 14 -4.43 -2.68 -48.90
CA THR A 14 -5.77 -3.00 -48.38
C THR A 14 -5.69 -3.96 -47.17
N LEU A 15 -4.84 -5.00 -47.25
CA LEU A 15 -4.65 -5.93 -46.13
C LEU A 15 -3.91 -5.26 -44.95
N LEU A 16 -2.97 -4.37 -45.24
CA LEU A 16 -2.27 -3.56 -44.24
C LEU A 16 -3.24 -2.63 -43.49
N ASP A 17 -4.18 -2.00 -44.19
CA ASP A 17 -5.19 -1.13 -43.58
C ASP A 17 -6.19 -1.92 -42.73
N GLU A 18 -6.57 -3.13 -43.15
CA GLU A 18 -7.47 -4.01 -42.41
C GLU A 18 -6.83 -4.52 -41.11
N ILE A 19 -5.58 -5.01 -41.17
CA ILE A 19 -4.80 -5.42 -39.99
C ILE A 19 -4.59 -4.23 -39.05
N LYS A 20 -4.29 -3.05 -39.59
CA LYS A 20 -4.11 -1.82 -38.80
C LYS A 20 -5.39 -1.43 -38.07
N GLN A 21 -6.56 -1.54 -38.72
CA GLN A 21 -7.85 -1.28 -38.06
C GLN A 21 -8.16 -2.27 -36.94
N GLU A 22 -7.93 -3.57 -37.17
CA GLU A 22 -8.14 -4.60 -36.14
C GLU A 22 -7.20 -4.41 -34.94
N LEU A 23 -5.91 -4.14 -35.19
CA LEU A 23 -4.94 -3.86 -34.14
C LEU A 23 -5.27 -2.58 -33.37
N LEU A 24 -5.67 -1.51 -34.05
CA LEU A 24 -6.12 -0.28 -33.39
C LEU A 24 -7.35 -0.53 -32.51
N SER A 25 -8.32 -1.32 -32.98
CA SER A 25 -9.50 -1.72 -32.20
C SER A 25 -9.11 -2.54 -30.96
N TYR A 26 -8.17 -3.47 -31.11
CA TYR A 26 -7.69 -4.31 -30.02
C TYR A 26 -6.87 -3.55 -28.98
N ILE A 27 -5.98 -2.67 -29.44
CA ILE A 27 -5.21 -1.75 -28.59
C ILE A 27 -6.15 -0.79 -27.86
N ASN A 28 -7.17 -0.25 -28.53
CA ASN A 28 -8.15 0.63 -27.89
C ASN A 28 -8.98 -0.11 -26.83
N ARG A 29 -9.37 -1.36 -27.08
CA ARG A 29 -10.03 -2.23 -26.08
C ARG A 29 -9.12 -2.50 -24.88
N ARG A 30 -7.85 -2.86 -25.12
CA ARG A 30 -6.87 -3.10 -24.05
C ARG A 30 -6.52 -1.83 -23.26
N LEU A 31 -6.39 -0.68 -23.92
CA LEU A 31 -6.18 0.61 -23.26
C LEU A 31 -7.37 1.01 -22.40
N ARG A 32 -8.60 0.72 -22.84
CA ARG A 32 -9.81 0.95 -22.05
C ARG A 32 -9.82 0.07 -20.79
N LEU A 33 -9.41 -1.19 -20.90
CA LEU A 33 -9.25 -2.11 -19.76
C LEU A 33 -8.12 -1.67 -18.82
N ILE A 34 -6.94 -1.31 -19.34
CA ILE A 34 -5.81 -0.82 -18.54
C ILE A 34 -6.18 0.47 -17.81
N LYS A 35 -6.90 1.39 -18.45
CA LYS A 35 -7.39 2.61 -17.83
C LYS A 35 -8.38 2.26 -16.71
N LEU A 36 -9.35 1.39 -16.97
CA LEU A 36 -10.36 1.02 -15.98
C LEU A 36 -9.75 0.30 -14.76
N ASP A 37 -8.90 -0.71 -14.98
CA ASP A 37 -8.20 -1.45 -13.92
C ASP A 37 -7.23 -0.57 -13.14
N SER A 38 -6.53 0.37 -13.80
CA SER A 38 -5.62 1.29 -13.11
C SER A 38 -6.41 2.27 -12.26
N PHE A 39 -7.51 2.84 -12.75
CA PHE A 39 -8.36 3.74 -11.96
C PHE A 39 -9.03 3.01 -10.78
N GLU A 40 -9.42 1.75 -10.95
CA GLU A 40 -10.00 0.93 -9.88
C GLU A 40 -8.95 0.57 -8.82
N LYS A 41 -7.77 0.06 -9.22
CA LYS A 41 -6.70 -0.28 -8.26
C LYS A 41 -6.11 0.94 -7.56
N LEU A 42 -5.97 2.07 -8.27
CA LEU A 42 -5.54 3.33 -7.69
C LEU A 42 -6.62 3.88 -6.75
N SER A 43 -7.90 3.84 -7.14
CA SER A 43 -8.99 4.30 -6.27
C SER A 43 -9.12 3.44 -5.01
N ILE A 44 -8.97 2.12 -5.10
CA ILE A 44 -9.04 1.23 -3.93
C ILE A 44 -7.83 1.48 -3.01
N SER A 45 -6.63 1.59 -3.56
CA SER A 45 -5.42 1.87 -2.78
C SER A 45 -5.47 3.25 -2.11
N THR A 46 -5.86 4.29 -2.86
CA THR A 46 -6.05 5.65 -2.33
C THR A 46 -7.22 5.73 -1.35
N SER A 47 -8.29 4.96 -1.53
CA SER A 47 -9.41 4.95 -0.59
C SER A 47 -9.03 4.28 0.73
N ILE A 48 -8.26 3.19 0.70
CA ILE A 48 -7.74 2.55 1.92
C ILE A 48 -6.73 3.46 2.63
N LEU A 49 -5.81 4.08 1.89
CA LEU A 49 -4.84 5.02 2.47
C LEU A 49 -5.51 6.29 2.99
N GLY A 50 -6.50 6.82 2.27
CA GLY A 50 -7.25 8.01 2.63
C GLY A 50 -8.16 7.78 3.84
N TYR A 51 -8.94 6.71 3.84
CA TYR A 51 -9.74 6.30 5.01
C TYR A 51 -8.84 5.99 6.20
N GLY A 52 -7.75 5.25 5.98
CA GLY A 52 -6.74 4.97 7.01
C GLY A 52 -6.13 6.24 7.60
N LEU A 53 -5.81 7.24 6.77
CA LEU A 53 -5.28 8.52 7.21
C LEU A 53 -6.30 9.32 8.03
N ILE A 54 -7.56 9.35 7.60
CA ILE A 54 -8.65 10.03 8.33
C ILE A 54 -8.83 9.38 9.71
N VAL A 55 -8.97 8.05 9.76
CA VAL A 55 -9.13 7.30 11.01
C VAL A 55 -7.89 7.47 11.90
N PHE A 56 -6.68 7.36 11.34
CA PHE A 56 -5.43 7.57 12.06
C PHE A 56 -5.34 8.99 12.62
N THR A 57 -5.81 10.00 11.90
CA THR A 57 -5.81 11.38 12.36
C THR A 57 -6.78 11.56 13.54
N ILE A 58 -8.00 11.00 13.45
CA ILE A 58 -8.99 11.08 14.53
C ILE A 58 -8.47 10.36 15.79
N VAL A 59 -8.04 9.11 15.65
CA VAL A 59 -7.51 8.30 16.75
C VAL A 59 -6.24 8.95 17.33
N GLY A 60 -5.33 9.39 16.46
CA GLY A 60 -4.11 10.08 16.86
C GLY A 60 -4.40 11.37 17.63
N THR A 61 -5.42 12.12 17.25
CA THR A 61 -5.84 13.34 17.96
C THR A 61 -6.38 13.02 19.36
N ILE A 62 -7.23 11.99 19.49
CA ILE A 62 -7.76 11.55 20.79
C ILE A 62 -6.61 11.11 21.70
N LEU A 63 -5.69 10.29 21.19
CA LEU A 63 -4.52 9.85 21.95
C LEU A 63 -3.64 11.04 22.35
N PHE A 64 -3.43 12.01 21.46
CA PHE A 64 -2.62 13.18 21.74
C PHE A 64 -3.17 13.99 22.92
N PHE A 65 -4.47 14.25 22.94
CA PHE A 65 -5.12 14.90 24.08
C PHE A 65 -5.01 14.09 25.37
N LEU A 66 -5.11 12.75 25.29
CA LEU A 66 -4.95 11.88 26.44
C LEU A 66 -3.53 11.96 27.02
N PHE A 67 -2.50 11.91 26.18
CA PHE A 67 -1.09 12.05 26.60
C PHE A 67 -0.83 13.41 27.26
N ILE A 68 -1.38 14.48 26.70
CA ILE A 68 -1.29 15.82 27.28
C ILE A 68 -1.99 15.86 28.65
N GLY A 69 -3.20 15.30 28.76
CA GLY A 69 -3.92 15.26 30.03
C GLY A 69 -3.16 14.51 31.12
N ILE A 70 -2.55 13.37 30.78
CA ILE A 70 -1.70 12.60 31.70
C ILE A 70 -0.45 13.41 32.09
N ALA A 71 0.19 14.10 31.13
CA ALA A 71 1.35 14.95 31.41
C ALA A 71 1.01 16.11 32.36
N PHE A 72 -0.15 16.74 32.17
CA PHE A 72 -0.65 17.78 33.07
C PHE A 72 -0.95 17.23 34.46
N PHE A 73 -1.62 16.08 34.56
CA PHE A 73 -1.93 15.45 35.85
C PHE A 73 -0.65 15.12 36.65
N ILE A 74 0.36 14.55 35.98
CA ILE A 74 1.66 14.28 36.60
C ILE A 74 2.37 15.59 36.95
N GLY A 75 2.29 16.61 36.09
CA GLY A 75 2.88 17.91 36.32
C GLY A 75 2.30 18.64 37.53
N GLU A 76 0.99 18.52 37.75
CA GLU A 76 0.30 19.08 38.91
C GLU A 76 0.68 18.34 40.20
N LEU A 77 0.80 17.00 40.15
CA LEU A 77 1.31 16.20 41.28
C LEU A 77 2.73 16.60 41.69
N LEU A 78 3.58 16.94 40.71
CA LEU A 78 4.96 17.37 40.92
C LEU A 78 5.08 18.88 41.20
N ASN A 79 3.96 19.61 41.26
CA ASN A 79 3.91 21.07 41.45
C ASN A 79 4.69 21.85 40.37
N SER A 80 4.93 21.22 39.20
CA SER A 80 5.67 21.80 38.08
C SER A 80 5.27 21.14 36.77
N LEU A 81 4.68 21.93 35.87
CA LEU A 81 4.31 21.51 34.53
C LEU A 81 5.52 21.00 33.73
N ALA A 82 6.68 21.65 33.89
CA ALA A 82 7.91 21.27 33.21
C ALA A 82 8.37 19.85 33.61
N ALA A 83 8.22 19.50 34.89
CA ALA A 83 8.55 18.17 35.38
C ALA A 83 7.59 17.10 34.84
N GLY A 84 6.28 17.40 34.77
CA GLY A 84 5.27 16.49 34.22
C GLY A 84 5.51 16.14 32.74
N PHE A 85 5.75 17.15 31.91
CA PHE A 85 6.12 16.93 30.51
C PHE A 85 7.48 16.25 30.36
N GLY A 86 8.46 16.57 31.21
CA GLY A 86 9.78 15.93 31.20
C GLY A 86 9.71 14.42 31.47
N ILE A 87 8.94 14.01 32.47
CA ILE A 87 8.73 12.60 32.80
C ILE A 87 7.97 11.88 31.70
N MET A 88 6.92 12.50 31.15
CA MET A 88 6.17 11.91 30.04
C MET A 88 7.00 11.77 28.76
N ALA A 89 7.87 12.74 28.46
CA ALA A 89 8.80 12.65 27.34
C ALA A 89 9.80 11.49 27.54
N LEU A 90 10.34 11.34 28.75
CA LEU A 90 11.29 10.28 29.07
C LEU A 90 10.63 8.90 29.04
N PHE A 91 9.40 8.77 29.54
CA PHE A 91 8.58 7.57 29.44
C PHE A 91 8.28 7.21 27.98
N SER A 92 7.85 8.18 27.17
CA SER A 92 7.54 7.97 25.76
C SER A 92 8.78 7.54 24.96
N LEU A 93 9.96 8.08 25.28
CA LEU A 93 11.23 7.66 24.70
C LEU A 93 11.62 6.23 25.09
N LEU A 94 11.37 5.84 26.35
CA LEU A 94 11.61 4.48 26.83
C LEU A 94 10.71 3.47 26.11
N VAL A 95 9.42 3.78 25.97
CA VAL A 95 8.46 2.97 25.18
C VAL A 95 8.92 2.85 23.72
N LEU A 96 9.35 3.95 23.10
CA LEU A 96 9.86 3.94 21.74
C LEU A 96 11.08 3.00 21.59
N LEU A 97 12.00 3.02 22.55
CA LEU A 97 13.19 2.17 22.56
C LEU A 97 12.79 0.68 22.71
N ILE A 98 11.83 0.37 23.58
CA ILE A 98 11.28 -0.98 23.75
C ILE A 98 10.63 -1.46 22.44
N VAL A 99 9.81 -0.64 21.79
CA VAL A 99 9.19 -0.96 20.50
C VAL A 99 10.23 -1.19 19.41
N PHE A 100 11.29 -0.37 19.38
CA PHE A 100 12.39 -0.54 18.44
C PHE A 100 13.15 -1.85 18.65
N MET A 101 13.34 -2.27 19.91
CA MET A 101 13.96 -3.55 20.23
C MET A 101 13.05 -4.73 19.88
N LEU A 102 11.75 -4.62 20.20
CA LEU A 102 10.71 -5.58 19.82
C LEU A 102 10.58 -5.74 18.31
N ARG A 103 10.83 -4.69 17.51
CA ARG A 103 10.83 -4.77 16.03
C ARG A 103 11.73 -5.90 15.51
N LYS A 104 12.88 -6.14 16.15
CA LYS A 104 13.76 -7.27 15.80
C LYS A 104 13.13 -8.62 16.18
N GLY A 105 12.44 -8.70 17.31
CA GLY A 105 11.70 -9.88 17.76
C GLY A 105 10.49 -10.21 16.88
N ILE A 106 9.67 -9.21 16.55
CA ILE A 106 8.46 -9.36 15.73
C ILE A 106 8.81 -9.87 14.33
N LYS A 107 9.86 -9.32 13.69
CA LYS A 107 10.34 -9.81 12.38
C LYS A 107 10.75 -11.28 12.43
N LYS A 108 11.50 -11.70 13.46
CA LYS A 108 11.90 -13.10 13.65
C LYS A 108 10.71 -14.00 13.93
N SER A 109 9.76 -13.54 14.74
CA SER A 109 8.57 -14.31 15.10
C SER A 109 7.63 -14.52 13.92
N ILE A 110 7.41 -13.49 13.09
CA ILE A 110 6.60 -13.60 11.87
C ILE A 110 7.24 -14.58 10.89
N LEU A 111 8.55 -14.45 10.63
CA LEU A 111 9.26 -15.35 9.73
C LEU A 111 9.19 -16.81 10.19
N ASN A 112 9.38 -17.05 11.50
CA ASN A 112 9.30 -18.40 12.06
C ASN A 112 7.87 -18.97 11.96
N ASN A 113 6.83 -18.14 12.13
CA ASN A 113 5.45 -18.58 12.01
C ASN A 113 5.08 -18.91 10.56
N THR A 114 5.56 -18.12 9.60
CA THR A 114 5.38 -18.38 8.16
C THR A 114 6.08 -19.68 7.74
N ILE A 115 7.33 -19.90 8.18
CA ILE A 115 8.06 -21.16 7.92
C ILE A 115 7.33 -22.36 8.55
N LYS A 116 6.80 -22.21 9.78
CA LYS A 116 6.08 -23.28 10.46
C LYS A 116 4.73 -23.61 9.79
N PHE A 117 4.08 -22.59 9.21
CA PHE A 117 2.84 -22.75 8.46
C PHE A 117 3.08 -23.47 7.13
N LEU A 118 4.10 -23.06 6.35
CA LEU A 118 4.51 -23.74 5.11
C LEU A 118 4.87 -25.21 5.37
N ARG A 119 5.71 -25.48 6.38
CA ARG A 119 6.08 -26.86 6.72
C ARG A 119 4.89 -27.73 7.16
N LYS A 120 3.85 -27.12 7.75
CA LYS A 120 2.65 -27.84 8.16
C LYS A 120 1.75 -28.17 6.96
N ILE A 121 1.80 -27.38 5.88
CA ILE A 121 1.08 -27.67 4.64
C ILE A 121 1.75 -28.85 3.93
N ASP A 122 3.08 -28.80 3.75
CA ASP A 122 3.82 -29.89 3.10
C ASP A 122 3.71 -31.22 3.87
N ALA A 123 3.69 -31.18 5.21
CA ALA A 123 3.54 -32.37 6.05
C ALA A 123 2.10 -32.89 6.16
N ASN A 124 1.11 -32.18 5.63
CA ASN A 124 -0.29 -32.63 5.55
C ASN A 124 -0.64 -33.19 4.16
N GLU A 125 0.30 -33.14 3.21
CA GLU A 125 0.16 -33.74 1.88
C GLU A 125 0.81 -35.14 1.77
N GLU A 126 1.46 -35.63 2.83
CA GLU A 126 1.82 -37.06 3.05
C GLU A 126 0.87 -37.74 4.04
#